data_AF-A0A5B7K2Y8-F1
#
_entry.id   AF-A0A5B7K2Y8-F1
#
_cell.length_a   1.000
_cell.length_b   1.000
_cell.length_c   1.000
_cell.angle_alpha   90.00
_cell.angle_beta   90.00
_cell.angle_gamma   90.00
#
_symmetry.space_group_name_H-M   'P 1'
#
loop_
_entity.id
_entity.type
_entity.pdbx_description
1 polymer ?
#
loop_
_entity_poly.entity_id
_entity_poly.type
_entity_poly.pdbx_seq_one_letter_code
_entity_poly.pdbx_strand_id
1 'polypeptide(L)'
;MLILPGMITVSVSETHHLCAEHITEVIVSGMEAYIPHSFSQPKPSKPWIDTACSRVVHDRKVAHKGYLSLPSPESHALYISARNHAKPVLQLTKHSFINRKGQNLSNPNSPRDFWLLAKNISSNFTSSSFPPLFHPDGTTAISSVSKAQLFSQAFA
;
A
#
# COMPACT_ATOMS: atom_id res chain seq x y z
N MET A 1 27.19 -40.56 -55.79
CA MET A 1 26.25 -39.46 -55.48
C MET A 1 24.90 -40.10 -55.19
N LEU A 2 24.54 -40.22 -53.90
CA LEU A 2 23.27 -40.80 -53.46
C LEU A 2 22.60 -39.79 -52.54
N ILE A 3 21.57 -39.13 -53.05
CA ILE A 3 20.69 -38.23 -52.28
C ILE A 3 19.42 -39.03 -52.01
N LEU A 4 19.16 -39.34 -50.74
CA LEU A 4 17.89 -39.94 -50.31
C LEU A 4 16.81 -38.84 -50.28
N PRO A 5 15.69 -38.98 -51.00
CA PRO A 5 14.61 -38.01 -50.97
C PRO A 5 13.81 -38.18 -49.67
N GLY A 6 13.82 -37.15 -48.81
CA GLY A 6 12.98 -37.14 -47.61
C GLY A 6 13.60 -36.55 -46.34
N MET A 7 14.87 -36.14 -46.34
CA MET A 7 15.42 -35.39 -45.22
C MET A 7 14.99 -33.93 -45.32
N ILE A 8 13.93 -33.58 -44.60
CA ILE A 8 13.63 -32.20 -44.23
C ILE A 8 14.82 -31.73 -43.38
N THR A 9 15.77 -31.03 -44.01
CA THR A 9 16.79 -30.29 -43.28
C THR A 9 16.09 -29.10 -42.64
N VAL A 10 15.50 -29.30 -41.46
CA VAL A 10 15.09 -28.17 -40.63
C VAL A 10 16.40 -27.52 -40.19
N SER A 11 16.68 -26.36 -40.75
CA SER A 11 17.84 -25.54 -40.43
C SER A 11 17.87 -25.36 -38.91
N VAL A 12 18.96 -25.73 -38.25
CA VAL A 12 19.13 -25.53 -36.80
C VAL A 12 18.82 -24.06 -36.43
N SER A 13 19.12 -23.09 -37.31
CA SER A 13 18.76 -21.68 -37.13
C SER A 13 17.26 -21.37 -37.02
N GLU A 14 16.38 -22.07 -37.74
CA GLU A 14 14.92 -21.87 -37.66
C GLU A 14 14.38 -22.39 -36.32
N THR A 15 14.98 -23.45 -35.78
CA THR A 15 14.58 -24.03 -34.50
C THR A 15 14.91 -23.13 -33.31
N HIS A 16 15.98 -22.34 -33.39
CA HIS A 16 16.34 -21.36 -32.35
C HIS A 16 15.38 -20.17 -32.32
N HIS A 17 14.91 -19.71 -33.48
CA HIS A 17 13.94 -18.62 -33.57
C HIS A 17 12.58 -19.03 -33.01
N LEU A 18 12.10 -20.21 -33.39
CA LEU A 18 10.82 -20.76 -32.92
C LEU A 18 10.82 -21.04 -31.40
N CYS A 19 11.98 -21.44 -30.87
CA CYS A 19 12.18 -21.66 -29.43
C CYS A 19 12.12 -20.34 -28.65
N ALA A 20 12.76 -19.28 -29.19
CA ALA A 20 12.72 -17.96 -28.56
C ALA A 20 11.29 -17.40 -28.52
N GLU A 21 10.52 -17.54 -29.60
CA GLU A 21 9.11 -17.11 -29.65
C GLU A 21 8.26 -17.82 -28.60
N HIS A 22 8.35 -19.15 -28.50
CA HIS A 22 7.62 -19.90 -27.47
C HIS A 22 8.01 -19.51 -26.04
N ILE A 23 9.31 -19.29 -25.78
CA ILE A 23 9.77 -18.84 -24.46
C ILE A 23 9.19 -17.46 -24.14
N THR A 24 9.19 -16.54 -25.11
CA THR A 24 8.58 -15.22 -24.95
C THR A 24 7.07 -15.32 -24.70
N GLU A 25 6.34 -16.14 -25.44
CA GLU A 25 4.90 -16.35 -25.25
C GLU A 25 4.56 -16.89 -23.85
N VAL A 26 5.32 -17.87 -23.36
CA VAL A 26 5.14 -18.43 -22.02
C VAL A 26 5.41 -17.38 -20.95
N ILE A 27 6.46 -16.57 -21.11
CA ILE A 27 6.79 -15.49 -20.17
C ILE A 27 5.70 -14.43 -20.16
N VAL A 28 5.25 -13.96 -21.34
CA VAL A 28 4.19 -12.94 -21.45
C VAL A 28 2.88 -13.47 -20.87
N SER A 29 2.49 -14.70 -21.22
CA SER A 29 1.28 -15.34 -20.67
C SER A 29 1.36 -15.48 -19.15
N GLY A 30 2.55 -15.82 -18.63
CA GLY A 30 2.79 -15.87 -17.18
C GLY A 30 2.71 -14.49 -16.53
N MET A 31 3.23 -13.45 -17.19
CA MET A 31 3.13 -12.08 -16.70
C MET A 31 1.68 -11.61 -16.67
N GLU A 32 0.89 -11.84 -17.71
CA GLU A 32 -0.52 -11.46 -17.77
C GLU A 32 -1.39 -12.25 -16.78
N ALA A 33 -1.12 -13.54 -16.58
CA ALA A 33 -1.89 -14.38 -15.68
C ALA A 33 -1.58 -14.15 -14.19
N TYR A 34 -0.31 -13.87 -13.85
CA TYR A 34 0.16 -13.89 -12.47
C TYR A 34 0.66 -12.55 -11.92
N ILE A 35 0.98 -11.56 -12.76
CA ILE A 35 1.29 -10.21 -12.28
C ILE A 35 -0.03 -9.43 -12.21
N PRO A 36 -0.53 -9.10 -11.00
CA PRO A 36 -1.75 -8.33 -10.89
C PRO A 36 -1.58 -6.97 -11.59
N HIS A 37 -2.53 -6.60 -12.45
CA HIS A 37 -2.57 -5.27 -13.11
C HIS A 37 -2.83 -4.09 -12.14
N SER A 38 -2.78 -4.32 -10.84
CA SER A 38 -3.02 -3.29 -9.85
C SER A 38 -1.78 -2.40 -9.69
N PHE A 39 -1.84 -1.19 -10.24
CA PHE A 39 -0.92 -0.14 -9.85
C PHE A 39 -1.23 0.28 -8.42
N SER A 40 -0.25 0.15 -7.52
CA SER A 40 -0.32 0.79 -6.21
C SER A 40 -0.42 2.30 -6.44
N GLN A 41 -1.60 2.87 -6.18
CA GLN A 41 -1.70 4.31 -6.04
C GLN A 41 -0.71 4.75 -4.96
N PRO A 42 0.03 5.85 -5.16
CA PRO A 42 0.86 6.40 -4.09
C PRO A 42 -0.06 6.57 -2.88
N LYS A 43 0.28 5.91 -1.77
CA LYS A 43 -0.49 6.11 -0.53
C LYS A 43 -0.51 7.62 -0.28
N PRO A 44 -1.69 8.23 -0.09
CA PRO A 44 -1.75 9.65 0.20
C PRO A 44 -0.79 9.94 1.35
N SER A 45 -0.01 11.02 1.22
CA SER A 45 0.90 11.47 2.27
C SER A 45 0.15 11.43 3.60
N LYS A 46 0.80 10.90 4.64
CA LYS A 46 0.17 10.86 5.95
C LYS A 46 -0.24 12.30 6.29
N PRO A 47 -1.52 12.56 6.62
CA PRO A 47 -2.05 13.93 6.73
C PRO A 47 -1.45 14.76 7.87
N TRP A 48 -0.58 14.16 8.68
CA TRP A 48 0.17 14.82 9.75
C TRP A 48 1.60 15.21 9.34
N ILE A 49 2.11 14.75 8.19
CA ILE A 49 3.45 15.11 7.70
C ILE A 49 3.33 16.44 6.96
N ASP A 50 3.83 17.49 7.58
CA ASP A 50 3.98 18.81 6.97
C ASP A 50 5.29 18.94 6.18
N THR A 51 5.48 20.11 5.56
CA THR A 51 6.70 20.44 4.80
C THR A 51 7.96 20.37 5.67
N ALA A 52 7.86 20.76 6.96
CA ALA A 52 8.97 20.70 7.90
C ALA A 52 9.39 19.26 8.21
N CYS A 53 8.42 18.37 8.46
CA CYS A 53 8.63 16.93 8.64
C CYS A 53 9.26 16.30 7.39
N SER A 54 8.78 16.70 6.21
CA SER A 54 9.31 16.22 4.93
C SER A 54 10.77 16.61 4.76
N ARG A 55 11.13 17.86 5.08
CA ARG A 55 12.51 18.36 5.04
C ARG A 55 13.41 17.59 6.01
N VAL A 56 13.06 17.47 7.29
CA VAL A 56 13.93 16.79 8.27
C VAL A 56 14.10 15.29 7.97
N VAL A 57 13.09 14.64 7.39
CA VAL A 57 13.19 13.25 6.90
C VAL A 57 14.13 13.15 5.70
N HIS A 58 14.05 14.12 4.79
CA HIS A 58 14.94 14.21 3.64
C HIS A 58 16.39 14.43 4.08
N ASP A 59 16.65 15.40 4.95
CA ASP A 59 17.99 15.73 5.44
C ASP A 59 18.64 14.52 6.14
N ARG A 60 17.88 13.82 6.99
CA ARG A 60 18.31 12.56 7.61
C ARG A 60 18.67 11.49 6.56
N LYS A 61 17.87 11.37 5.49
CA LYS A 61 18.10 10.40 4.41
C LYS A 61 19.35 10.75 3.60
N VAL A 62 19.57 12.04 3.32
CA VAL A 62 20.78 12.54 2.64
C VAL A 62 22.01 12.25 3.50
N ALA A 63 21.99 12.58 4.78
CA ALA A 63 23.11 12.32 5.69
C ALA A 63 23.40 10.81 5.83
N HIS A 64 22.37 9.98 5.92
CA HIS A 64 22.54 8.52 5.97
C HIS A 64 23.18 7.97 4.68
N LYS A 65 22.74 8.45 3.50
CA LYS A 65 23.37 8.08 2.23
C LYS A 65 24.83 8.52 2.17
N GLY A 66 25.13 9.74 2.62
CA GLY A 66 26.51 10.25 2.70
C GLY A 66 27.41 9.39 3.58
N TYR A 67 26.91 9.00 4.76
CA TYR A 67 27.59 8.06 5.65
C TYR A 67 27.84 6.70 4.99
N LEU A 68 26.86 6.12 4.30
CA LEU A 68 27.02 4.84 3.62
C LEU A 68 27.99 4.90 2.43
N SER A 69 28.05 6.03 1.72
CA SER A 69 28.98 6.20 0.59
C SER A 69 30.42 6.40 1.03
N LEU A 70 30.64 7.07 2.17
CA LEU A 70 31.97 7.31 2.73
C LEU A 70 31.92 7.19 4.26
N PRO A 71 32.05 5.97 4.80
CA PRO A 71 32.00 5.76 6.24
C PRO A 71 33.20 6.43 6.92
N SER A 72 32.95 7.49 7.69
CA SER A 72 33.96 8.19 8.49
C SER A 72 33.33 8.67 9.81
N PRO A 73 34.14 9.02 10.82
CA PRO A 73 33.62 9.62 12.05
C PRO A 73 32.80 10.89 11.79
N GLU A 74 33.21 11.71 10.82
CA GLU A 74 32.54 12.96 10.44
C GLU A 74 31.20 12.70 9.75
N SER A 75 31.15 11.78 8.77
CA SER A 75 29.90 11.44 8.08
C SER A 75 28.91 10.75 9.01
N HIS A 76 29.41 9.94 9.94
CA HIS A 76 28.60 9.35 11.01
C HIS A 76 28.05 10.42 11.97
N ALA A 77 28.87 11.38 12.40
CA ALA A 77 28.44 12.48 13.27
C ALA A 77 27.34 13.34 12.61
N LEU A 78 27.48 13.63 11.31
CA LEU A 78 26.45 14.34 10.53
C LEU A 78 25.12 13.57 10.49
N TYR A 79 25.17 12.25 10.24
CA TYR A 79 23.98 11.41 10.28
C TYR A 79 23.33 11.38 11.67
N ILE A 80 24.11 11.22 12.74
CA ILE A 80 23.61 11.24 14.12
C ILE A 80 22.96 12.58 14.45
N SER A 81 23.57 13.70 14.07
CA SER A 81 23.01 15.03 14.25
C SER A 81 21.67 15.18 13.51
N ALA A 82 21.61 14.83 12.23
CA ALA A 82 20.38 14.90 11.43
C ALA A 82 19.27 13.97 11.99
N ARG A 83 19.64 12.77 12.46
CA ARG A 83 18.71 11.83 13.11
C ARG A 83 18.16 12.40 14.41
N ASN A 84 19.03 12.96 15.26
CA ASN A 84 18.65 13.51 16.55
C ASN A 84 17.81 14.77 16.40
N HIS A 85 18.04 15.58 15.37
CA HIS A 85 17.20 16.72 15.02
C HIS A 85 15.82 16.29 14.51
N ALA A 86 15.74 15.27 13.63
CA ALA A 86 14.47 14.83 13.06
C ALA A 86 13.52 14.20 14.09
N LYS A 87 14.05 13.49 15.10
CA LYS A 87 13.25 12.75 16.09
C LYS A 87 12.26 13.63 16.87
N PRO A 88 12.65 14.73 17.54
CA PRO A 88 11.72 15.58 18.27
C PRO A 88 10.72 16.28 17.36
N VAL A 89 11.14 16.73 16.17
CA VAL A 89 10.25 17.38 15.19
C VAL A 89 9.11 16.44 14.79
N LEU A 90 9.43 15.20 14.41
CA LEU A 90 8.42 14.21 14.02
C LEU A 90 7.47 13.86 15.18
N GLN A 91 7.99 13.78 16.41
CA GLN A 91 7.16 13.51 17.59
C GLN A 91 6.22 14.67 17.87
N LEU A 92 6.73 15.90 17.88
CA LEU A 92 5.96 17.11 18.14
C LEU A 92 4.83 17.28 17.12
N THR A 93 5.13 17.14 15.83
CA THR A 93 4.12 17.28 14.78
C THR A 93 3.04 16.20 14.88
N LYS A 94 3.44 14.95 15.18
CA LYS A 94 2.48 13.87 15.42
C LYS A 94 1.58 14.18 16.61
N HIS A 95 2.15 14.64 17.72
CA HIS A 95 1.39 14.96 18.93
C HIS A 95 0.43 16.13 18.71
N SER A 96 0.90 17.20 18.07
CA SER A 96 0.09 18.35 17.68
C SER A 96 -1.08 17.94 16.78
N PHE A 97 -0.84 17.06 15.80
CA PHE A 97 -1.90 16.53 14.95
C PHE A 97 -2.95 15.75 15.74
N ILE A 98 -2.53 14.84 16.63
CA ILE A 98 -3.44 14.04 17.47
C ILE A 98 -4.26 14.97 18.37
N ASN A 99 -3.61 15.92 19.04
CA ASN A 99 -4.27 16.88 19.92
C ASN A 99 -5.30 17.71 19.15
N ARG A 100 -4.94 18.24 17.97
CA ARG A 100 -5.88 18.98 17.11
C ARG A 100 -7.07 18.12 16.70
N LYS A 101 -6.84 16.86 16.34
CA LYS A 101 -7.94 15.94 15.98
C LYS A 101 -8.84 15.63 17.17
N GLY A 102 -8.26 15.46 18.37
CA GLY A 102 -9.00 15.32 19.62
C GLY A 102 -9.86 16.55 19.91
N GLN A 103 -9.30 17.75 19.79
CA GLN A 103 -10.06 19.00 19.98
C GLN A 103 -11.23 19.13 18.99
N ASN A 104 -11.01 18.81 17.72
CA ASN A 104 -12.07 18.84 16.71
C ASN A 104 -13.18 17.80 16.97
N LEU A 105 -12.90 16.73 17.71
CA LEU A 105 -13.90 15.74 18.12
C LEU A 105 -14.63 16.17 19.41
N SER A 106 -13.92 16.77 20.36
CA SER A 106 -14.49 17.24 21.62
C SER A 106 -15.37 18.46 21.45
N ASN A 107 -15.07 19.35 20.51
CA ASN A 107 -15.82 20.57 20.25
C ASN A 107 -15.98 20.82 18.73
N PRO A 108 -16.84 20.04 18.05
CA PRO A 108 -17.06 20.17 16.62
C PRO A 108 -17.92 21.40 16.30
N ASN A 109 -17.62 22.09 15.19
CA ASN A 109 -18.43 23.22 14.71
C ASN A 109 -19.86 22.81 14.32
N SER A 110 -20.06 21.54 13.95
CA SER A 110 -21.38 20.98 13.64
C SER A 110 -21.41 19.46 13.85
N PRO A 111 -22.60 18.86 14.06
CA PRO A 111 -22.74 17.40 14.10
C PRO A 111 -22.23 16.71 12.82
N ARG A 112 -22.35 17.38 11.66
CA ARG A 112 -21.82 16.87 10.38
C ARG A 112 -20.30 16.76 10.41
N ASP A 113 -19.62 17.79 10.91
CA ASP A 113 -18.15 17.81 10.98
C ASP A 113 -17.61 16.73 11.92
N PHE A 114 -18.30 16.51 13.05
CA PHE A 114 -18.03 15.39 13.95
C PHE A 114 -18.11 14.06 13.21
N TRP A 115 -19.25 13.77 12.58
CA TRP A 115 -19.46 12.49 11.91
C TRP A 115 -18.53 12.28 10.71
N LEU A 116 -18.23 13.33 9.95
CA LEU A 116 -17.26 13.28 8.86
C LEU A 116 -15.85 12.97 9.38
N LEU A 117 -15.43 13.64 10.45
CA LEU A 117 -14.12 13.43 11.07
C LEU A 117 -14.01 12.04 11.72
N ALA A 118 -15.01 11.64 12.50
CA ALA A 118 -15.10 10.33 13.12
C ALA A 118 -15.07 9.23 12.06
N LYS A 119 -15.82 9.38 10.96
CA LYS A 119 -15.78 8.44 9.82
C LYS A 119 -14.39 8.35 9.20
N ASN A 120 -13.73 9.47 8.93
CA ASN A 120 -12.37 9.49 8.37
C ASN A 120 -11.30 8.88 9.29
N ILE A 121 -11.47 8.98 10.61
CA ILE A 121 -10.59 8.31 11.58
C ILE A 121 -10.93 6.81 11.62
N SER A 122 -12.23 6.49 11.70
CA SER A 122 -12.75 5.12 11.75
C SER A 122 -12.55 4.34 10.47
N SER A 123 -12.39 4.98 9.30
CA SER A 123 -12.15 4.27 8.03
C SER A 123 -10.81 3.54 8.01
N ASN A 124 -9.89 3.86 8.92
CA ASN A 124 -8.69 3.06 9.21
C ASN A 124 -8.98 1.82 10.08
N PHE A 125 -10.16 1.74 10.69
CA PHE A 125 -10.66 0.66 11.55
C PHE A 125 -11.86 -0.09 10.94
N THR A 126 -12.43 0.37 9.82
CA THR A 126 -13.60 -0.24 9.16
C THR A 126 -13.20 -1.11 7.98
N SER A 127 -12.35 -2.11 8.21
CA SER A 127 -12.67 -3.40 7.62
C SER A 127 -13.71 -4.01 8.54
N SER A 128 -14.99 -4.03 8.14
CA SER A 128 -15.98 -4.83 8.86
C SER A 128 -15.48 -6.27 8.84
N SER A 129 -14.95 -6.75 9.95
CA SER A 129 -14.53 -8.16 10.08
C SER A 129 -15.73 -9.09 10.18
N PHE A 130 -16.94 -8.53 10.26
CA PHE A 130 -18.18 -9.27 10.23
C PHE A 130 -18.56 -9.60 8.78
N PRO A 131 -18.75 -10.89 8.45
CA PRO A 131 -19.30 -11.27 7.16
C PRO A 131 -20.69 -10.64 6.97
N PRO A 132 -21.10 -10.35 5.72
CA PRO A 132 -22.44 -9.86 5.44
C PRO A 132 -23.49 -10.80 6.04
N LEU A 133 -24.46 -10.26 6.77
CA LEU A 133 -25.58 -11.05 7.26
C LEU A 133 -26.60 -11.18 6.14
N PHE A 134 -26.93 -12.42 5.80
CA PHE A 134 -27.89 -12.74 4.75
C PHE A 134 -29.23 -13.14 5.37
N HIS A 135 -30.29 -12.63 4.78
CA HIS A 135 -31.64 -13.13 5.00
C HIS A 135 -31.79 -14.52 4.33
N PRO A 136 -32.78 -15.34 4.75
CA PRO A 136 -33.06 -16.62 4.11
C PRO A 136 -33.42 -16.51 2.61
N ASP A 137 -33.87 -15.33 2.17
CA ASP A 137 -34.17 -15.01 0.77
C ASP A 137 -32.92 -14.67 -0.06
N GLY A 138 -31.73 -14.73 0.54
CA GLY A 138 -30.45 -14.43 -0.12
C GLY A 138 -30.10 -12.94 -0.17
N THR A 139 -30.95 -12.06 0.36
CA THR A 139 -30.66 -10.61 0.39
C THR A 139 -29.75 -10.23 1.56
N THR A 140 -28.93 -9.21 1.36
CA THR A 140 -28.02 -8.72 2.41
C THR A 140 -28.73 -7.75 3.35
N ALA A 141 -28.63 -7.99 4.66
CA ALA A 141 -29.13 -7.08 5.68
C ALA A 141 -28.35 -5.76 5.69
N ILE A 142 -29.02 -4.67 5.29
CA ILE A 142 -28.40 -3.33 5.21
C ILE A 142 -28.74 -2.42 6.40
N SER A 143 -29.91 -2.60 7.04
CA SER A 143 -30.34 -1.77 8.17
C SER A 143 -29.89 -2.34 9.52
N SER A 144 -29.70 -1.48 10.52
CA SER A 144 -29.32 -1.91 11.88
C SER A 144 -30.36 -2.82 12.52
N VAL A 145 -31.65 -2.55 12.28
CA VAL A 145 -32.77 -3.35 12.80
C VAL A 145 -32.79 -4.75 12.20
N SER A 146 -32.67 -4.87 10.87
CA SER A 146 -32.63 -6.17 10.19
C SER A 146 -31.43 -7.02 10.67
N LYS A 147 -30.26 -6.40 10.82
CA LYS A 147 -29.07 -7.08 11.37
C LYS A 147 -29.28 -7.59 12.79
N ALA A 148 -29.89 -6.79 13.66
CA ALA A 148 -30.16 -7.19 15.05
C ALA A 148 -31.15 -8.37 15.13
N GLN A 149 -32.19 -8.37 14.29
CA GLN A 149 -33.18 -9.46 14.23
C GLN A 149 -32.55 -10.76 13.72
N LEU A 150 -31.77 -10.71 12.63
CA LEU A 150 -31.06 -11.88 12.12
C LEU A 150 -30.06 -12.43 13.15
N PHE A 151 -29.35 -11.55 13.84
CA PHE A 151 -28.42 -11.96 14.89
C PHE A 151 -29.16 -12.64 16.06
N SER A 152 -30.31 -12.10 16.50
CA SER A 152 -31.11 -12.76 17.53
C SER A 152 -31.62 -14.14 17.10
N GLN A 153 -31.95 -14.34 15.82
CA GLN A 153 -32.40 -15.63 15.30
C GLN A 153 -31.26 -16.66 15.20
N ALA A 154 -30.02 -16.22 14.98
CA ALA A 154 -28.88 -17.11 14.83
C ALA A 154 -28.32 -17.63 16.18
N PHE A 155 -28.65 -16.96 17.29
CA PHE A 155 -28.09 -17.25 18.63
C PHE A 155 -29.16 -17.52 19.71
N ALA A 156 -30.44 -17.47 19.37
CA ALA A 156 -31.55 -17.91 20.22
C ALA A 156 -31.87 -19.39 19.95
#